data_AF-A0A959JE83-F1
#
_entry.id   AF-A0A959JE83-F1
#
_cell.length_a   1.000
_cell.length_b   1.000
_cell.length_c   1.000
_cell.angle_alpha   90.00
_cell.angle_beta   90.00
_cell.angle_gamma   90.00
#
_symmetry.space_group_name_H-M   'P 1'
#
loop_
_entity.id
_entity.type
_entity.pdbx_description
1 polymer ?
#
loop_
_entity_poly.entity_id
_entity_poly.type
_entity_poly.pdbx_seq_one_letter_code
_entity_poly.pdbx_strand_id
1 'polypeptide(L)'
;MNRINPYLNKCIKKDMTRGLLLSLLFHISGFIKAQPPYAGTIFIDPDIVTASDPSALQSTSYTGRGPVTMYDRRIPGWATVNAYLFDVVWNDGLTSVAQVNPEFGTLDLATLEAEKYAYLIGQLPTCLREDVDEIWIHQGNEPFGGGNNSILIHTGLSAEYENSGILEETLVHEASHTSLDATHAATPGWINAQKMDKQFISTYARDNPTTEDIAESYLTWLAVRHRPSSISASDFTKIVQTIPNRLAYFDSIPCNLYPFVQSTRINNPQMPTLIIYPNPVLKHLIIETEQSEPYTFRLYDMLGQDVTHLVSKNGNMLNVALLSSGYYFLRINDHIFKVYKL
;
A
#
# COMPACT_ATOMS: atom_id res chain seq x y z
N MET A 1 -19.62 -13.24 46.44
CA MET A 1 -18.42 -12.40 46.52
C MET A 1 -18.43 -11.50 45.28
N ASN A 2 -19.25 -10.45 45.33
CA ASN A 2 -18.87 -9.03 45.50
C ASN A 2 -18.12 -8.48 44.27
N ARG A 3 -18.84 -7.90 43.29
CA ARG A 3 -19.33 -6.48 43.18
C ARG A 3 -18.29 -5.65 42.40
N ILE A 4 -18.52 -5.29 41.14
CA ILE A 4 -19.30 -4.15 40.60
C ILE A 4 -18.83 -2.78 41.16
N ASN A 5 -18.36 -1.93 40.23
CA ASN A 5 -18.59 -0.47 40.10
C ASN A 5 -17.58 0.56 40.71
N PRO A 6 -17.66 1.87 40.40
CA PRO A 6 -16.86 2.58 39.38
C PRO A 6 -16.38 4.01 39.83
N TYR A 7 -15.94 4.84 38.87
CA TYR A 7 -15.99 6.32 38.81
C TYR A 7 -15.25 7.24 39.82
N LEU A 8 -14.57 8.23 39.19
CA LEU A 8 -14.46 9.68 39.51
C LEU A 8 -13.75 10.20 40.79
N ASN A 9 -12.69 10.97 40.53
CA ASN A 9 -12.39 12.33 40.99
C ASN A 9 -12.62 12.74 42.46
N LYS A 10 -11.52 13.15 43.14
CA LYS A 10 -11.40 14.52 43.73
C LYS A 10 -10.01 14.86 44.29
N CYS A 11 -9.56 16.05 43.88
CA CYS A 11 -8.76 17.10 44.54
C CYS A 11 -8.02 16.83 45.87
N ILE A 12 -6.75 17.27 45.93
CA ILE A 12 -6.19 18.02 47.08
C ILE A 12 -5.30 19.18 46.59
N LYS A 13 -5.60 20.40 47.07
CA LYS A 13 -4.75 21.61 47.02
C LYS A 13 -3.76 21.58 48.20
N LYS A 14 -2.51 22.03 48.04
CA LYS A 14 -1.93 23.20 48.75
C LYS A 14 -0.47 23.49 48.40
N ASP A 15 -0.15 24.76 48.54
CA ASP A 15 1.08 25.49 48.25
C ASP A 15 2.37 24.92 48.86
N MET A 16 3.50 25.09 48.14
CA MET A 16 4.79 25.26 48.80
C MET A 16 5.75 26.14 48.00
N THR A 17 6.32 27.08 48.75
CA THR A 17 7.30 28.14 48.56
C THR A 17 8.51 27.92 47.62
N ARG A 18 8.93 29.06 47.03
CA ARG A 18 10.21 29.41 46.37
C ARG A 18 11.44 28.56 46.75
N GLY A 19 12.10 28.02 45.73
CA GLY A 19 13.52 27.64 45.73
C GLY A 19 14.10 27.85 44.33
N LEU A 20 15.05 28.77 44.20
CA LEU A 20 15.74 29.07 42.95
C LEU A 20 16.78 27.96 42.69
N LEU A 21 16.51 27.03 41.78
CA LEU A 21 17.50 26.07 41.28
C LEU A 21 17.93 26.49 39.87
N LEU A 22 19.17 26.98 39.74
CA LEU A 22 19.86 27.01 38.45
C LEU A 22 20.08 25.55 38.02
N SER A 23 19.24 25.07 37.11
CA SER A 23 19.49 23.81 36.40
C SER A 23 20.23 24.12 35.10
N LEU A 24 21.43 23.57 35.02
CA LEU A 24 22.29 23.58 33.85
C LEU A 24 21.60 22.75 32.75
N LEU A 25 20.99 23.40 31.76
CA LEU A 25 20.35 22.75 30.60
C LEU A 25 21.43 22.13 29.70
N PHE A 26 21.82 20.89 29.97
CA PHE A 26 22.41 20.03 28.95
C PHE A 26 21.38 19.82 27.84
N HIS A 27 21.55 20.53 26.73
CA HIS A 27 20.80 20.27 25.50
C HIS A 27 21.31 18.94 24.92
N ILE A 28 20.70 17.85 25.34
CA ILE A 28 20.73 16.61 24.58
C ILE A 28 19.86 16.89 23.35
N SER A 29 20.49 17.32 22.26
CA SER A 29 19.88 17.33 20.93
C SER A 29 19.70 15.88 20.48
N GLY A 30 18.73 15.20 21.09
CA GLY A 30 18.14 14.02 20.49
C GLY A 30 17.59 14.45 19.14
N PHE A 31 17.98 13.77 18.07
CA PHE A 31 17.28 13.87 16.80
C PHE A 31 15.83 13.46 17.06
N ILE A 32 14.93 14.43 17.25
CA ILE A 32 13.50 14.17 17.22
C ILE A 32 13.23 13.70 15.81
N LYS A 33 13.00 12.39 15.62
CA LYS A 33 12.45 11.89 14.36
C LYS A 33 11.15 12.64 14.15
N ALA A 34 11.04 13.36 13.04
CA ALA A 34 9.81 14.08 12.73
C ALA A 34 8.65 13.08 12.71
N GLN A 35 7.52 13.50 13.28
CA GLN A 35 6.35 12.66 13.39
C GLN A 35 5.80 12.40 11.97
N PRO A 36 5.40 11.15 11.65
CA PRO A 36 4.69 10.87 10.41
C PRO A 36 3.52 11.85 10.21
N PRO A 37 3.28 12.32 8.98
CA PRO A 37 2.25 13.33 8.71
C PRO A 37 0.82 12.82 8.94
N TYR A 38 0.59 11.51 8.93
CA TYR A 38 -0.74 10.90 9.06
C TYR A 38 -0.80 9.88 10.21
N ALA A 39 -2.00 9.59 10.69
CA ALA A 39 -2.24 8.49 11.63
C ALA A 39 -2.32 7.14 10.92
N GLY A 40 -3.10 7.11 9.82
CA GLY A 40 -3.23 6.05 8.82
C GLY A 40 -3.62 6.69 7.48
N THR A 41 -3.34 6.03 6.35
CA THR A 41 -3.44 6.68 5.02
C THR A 41 -4.82 6.59 4.38
N ILE A 42 -5.68 5.66 4.82
CA ILE A 42 -7.06 5.54 4.31
C ILE A 42 -7.94 6.77 4.62
N PHE A 43 -7.50 7.66 5.51
CA PHE A 43 -8.21 8.86 5.93
C PHE A 43 -7.69 10.15 5.28
N ILE A 44 -6.75 10.05 4.33
CA ILE A 44 -6.13 11.24 3.72
C ILE A 44 -7.14 11.97 2.84
N ASP A 45 -7.80 11.23 1.96
CA ASP A 45 -8.76 11.77 1.00
C ASP A 45 -9.68 10.63 0.52
N PRO A 46 -11.01 10.82 0.50
CA PRO A 46 -11.97 9.80 0.08
C PRO A 46 -12.12 9.69 -1.45
N ASP A 47 -11.42 10.52 -2.22
CA ASP A 47 -11.55 10.58 -3.68
C ASP A 47 -10.33 9.99 -4.42
N ILE A 48 -9.50 9.17 -3.73
CA ILE A 48 -8.36 8.49 -4.37
C ILE A 48 -8.89 7.36 -5.25
N VAL A 49 -9.84 6.57 -4.74
CA VAL A 49 -10.64 5.61 -5.51
C VAL A 49 -12.10 5.88 -5.22
N THR A 50 -12.93 6.02 -6.25
CA THR A 50 -14.36 6.35 -6.05
C THR A 50 -15.27 5.25 -6.57
N ALA A 51 -16.48 5.16 -6.03
CA ALA A 51 -17.53 4.28 -6.56
C ALA A 51 -17.83 4.47 -8.07
N SER A 52 -17.47 5.62 -8.64
CA SER A 52 -17.64 5.92 -10.07
C SER A 52 -16.49 5.40 -10.96
N ASP A 53 -15.38 4.97 -10.36
CA ASP A 53 -14.26 4.40 -11.11
C ASP A 53 -14.68 3.08 -11.78
N PRO A 54 -14.16 2.79 -12.98
CA PRO A 54 -14.50 1.58 -13.70
C PRO A 54 -14.09 0.33 -12.91
N SER A 55 -14.94 -0.68 -12.94
CA SER A 55 -14.62 -2.01 -12.43
C SER A 55 -14.30 -2.96 -13.59
N ALA A 56 -13.32 -3.85 -13.38
CA ALA A 56 -13.00 -4.94 -14.29
C ALA A 56 -14.01 -6.09 -14.18
N LEU A 57 -14.99 -6.00 -13.27
CA LEU A 57 -15.93 -7.09 -13.00
C LEU A 57 -16.63 -7.53 -14.29
N GLN A 58 -16.46 -8.81 -14.64
CA GLN A 58 -17.12 -9.44 -15.78
C GLN A 58 -18.35 -10.23 -15.32
N SER A 59 -18.22 -11.02 -14.26
CA SER A 59 -19.33 -11.81 -13.72
C SER A 59 -19.11 -12.28 -12.30
N THR A 60 -20.21 -12.51 -11.61
CA THR A 60 -20.35 -13.16 -10.30
C THR A 60 -21.36 -14.30 -10.46
N SER A 61 -20.90 -15.55 -10.38
CA SER A 61 -21.74 -16.73 -10.67
C SER A 61 -21.89 -17.60 -9.44
N TYR A 62 -23.12 -17.81 -8.98
CA TYR A 62 -23.39 -18.70 -7.86
C TYR A 62 -23.07 -20.17 -8.22
N THR A 63 -22.19 -20.81 -7.44
CA THR A 63 -21.75 -22.20 -7.68
C THR A 63 -22.29 -23.20 -6.67
N GLY A 64 -23.01 -22.73 -5.64
CA GLY A 64 -23.67 -23.58 -4.66
C GLY A 64 -23.28 -23.23 -3.22
N ARG A 65 -23.36 -24.22 -2.34
CA ARG A 65 -22.88 -24.11 -0.96
C ARG A 65 -21.86 -25.18 -0.68
N GLY A 66 -20.87 -24.85 0.15
CA GLY A 66 -19.86 -25.82 0.55
C GLY A 66 -19.18 -25.44 1.87
N PRO A 67 -18.60 -26.42 2.57
CA PRO A 67 -17.77 -26.16 3.73
C PRO A 67 -16.48 -25.44 3.30
N VAL A 68 -16.26 -24.25 3.84
CA VAL A 68 -15.04 -23.46 3.67
C VAL A 68 -14.54 -22.99 5.02
N THR A 69 -13.24 -22.70 5.12
CA THR A 69 -12.62 -22.19 6.35
C THR A 69 -12.23 -20.73 6.13
N MET A 70 -12.90 -19.83 6.85
CA MET A 70 -12.64 -18.39 6.80
C MET A 70 -12.11 -17.93 8.15
N TYR A 71 -11.28 -16.89 8.16
CA TYR A 71 -10.94 -16.21 9.41
C TYR A 71 -12.11 -15.30 9.82
N ASP A 72 -12.58 -15.41 11.05
CA ASP A 72 -13.67 -14.59 11.59
C ASP A 72 -13.14 -13.76 12.76
N ARG A 73 -13.13 -12.44 12.61
CA ARG A 73 -12.56 -11.57 13.65
C ARG A 73 -13.46 -11.42 14.87
N ARG A 74 -14.76 -11.73 14.73
CA ARG A 74 -15.74 -11.71 15.84
C ARG A 74 -15.51 -12.88 16.80
N ILE A 75 -14.93 -13.96 16.30
CA ILE A 75 -14.47 -15.11 17.08
C ILE A 75 -13.01 -15.34 16.68
N PRO A 76 -12.07 -14.52 17.19
CA PRO A 76 -10.76 -14.28 16.59
C PRO A 76 -10.01 -15.59 16.31
N GLY A 77 -10.15 -16.08 15.07
CA GLY A 77 -9.75 -17.43 14.71
C GLY A 77 -10.42 -17.94 13.44
N TRP A 78 -10.08 -19.17 13.08
CA TRP A 78 -10.56 -19.84 11.88
C TRP A 78 -11.85 -20.62 12.18
N ALA A 79 -12.85 -20.47 11.31
CA ALA A 79 -14.11 -21.17 11.44
C ALA A 79 -14.50 -21.85 10.11
N THR A 80 -14.93 -23.10 10.21
CA THR A 80 -15.51 -23.83 9.08
C THR A 80 -17.01 -23.60 9.01
N VAL A 81 -17.50 -23.08 7.90
CA VAL A 81 -18.94 -22.81 7.69
C VAL A 81 -19.40 -23.29 6.31
N ASN A 82 -20.70 -23.60 6.19
CA ASN A 82 -21.31 -23.94 4.91
C ASN A 82 -21.73 -22.67 4.15
N ALA A 83 -20.76 -22.00 3.55
CA ALA A 83 -20.90 -20.71 2.88
C ALA A 83 -21.70 -20.80 1.57
N TYR A 84 -22.22 -19.67 1.12
CA TYR A 84 -22.63 -19.47 -0.26
C TYR A 84 -21.38 -19.14 -1.08
N LEU A 85 -21.18 -19.81 -2.21
CA LEU A 85 -19.98 -19.68 -3.03
C LEU A 85 -20.32 -19.03 -4.37
N PHE A 86 -19.50 -18.05 -4.76
CA PHE A 86 -19.64 -17.36 -6.03
C PHE A 86 -18.28 -17.29 -6.73
N ASP A 87 -18.22 -17.78 -7.97
CA ASP A 87 -17.08 -17.56 -8.83
C ASP A 87 -17.11 -16.10 -9.30
N VAL A 88 -16.03 -15.38 -9.02
CA VAL A 88 -15.83 -13.99 -9.45
C VAL A 88 -14.84 -14.00 -10.61
N VAL A 89 -15.21 -13.36 -11.71
CA VAL A 89 -14.36 -13.23 -12.90
C VAL A 89 -14.22 -11.75 -13.25
N TRP A 90 -12.99 -11.30 -13.44
CA TRP A 90 -12.67 -9.99 -13.99
C TRP A 90 -12.22 -10.11 -15.44
N ASN A 91 -12.49 -9.08 -16.24
CA ASN A 91 -12.29 -9.08 -17.70
C ASN A 91 -10.81 -8.96 -18.14
N ASP A 92 -9.89 -8.86 -17.19
CA ASP A 92 -8.44 -8.97 -17.38
C ASP A 92 -7.92 -10.40 -17.17
N GLY A 93 -8.81 -11.36 -16.90
CA GLY A 93 -8.51 -12.79 -16.80
C GLY A 93 -8.26 -13.27 -15.37
N LEU A 94 -8.26 -12.38 -14.37
CA LEU A 94 -8.19 -12.77 -12.97
C LEU A 94 -9.54 -13.34 -12.48
N THR A 95 -9.46 -14.23 -11.49
CA THR A 95 -10.62 -14.87 -10.87
C THR A 95 -10.45 -14.94 -9.35
N SER A 96 -11.56 -15.01 -8.62
CA SER A 96 -11.59 -15.20 -7.17
C SER A 96 -12.83 -16.00 -6.78
N VAL A 97 -12.93 -16.42 -5.52
CA VAL A 97 -14.14 -17.02 -4.95
C VAL A 97 -14.67 -16.16 -3.81
N ALA A 98 -15.83 -15.55 -4.00
CA ALA A 98 -16.53 -14.90 -2.89
C ALA A 98 -17.21 -15.97 -2.02
N GLN A 99 -16.80 -16.03 -0.76
CA GLN A 99 -17.30 -16.93 0.26
C GLN A 99 -18.17 -16.13 1.23
N VAL A 100 -19.49 -16.24 1.08
CA VAL A 100 -20.43 -15.48 1.90
C VAL A 100 -20.95 -16.37 3.02
N ASN A 101 -20.75 -15.92 4.26
CA ASN A 101 -21.11 -16.67 5.46
C ASN A 101 -22.61 -17.07 5.45
N PRO A 102 -22.98 -18.29 5.92
CA PRO A 102 -24.39 -18.71 5.99
C PRO A 102 -25.33 -17.76 6.74
N GLU A 103 -24.81 -16.90 7.61
CA GLU A 103 -25.59 -15.94 8.43
C GLU A 103 -26.37 -14.89 7.62
N PHE A 104 -26.04 -14.68 6.35
CA PHE A 104 -26.83 -13.83 5.44
C PHE A 104 -28.20 -14.45 5.12
N GLY A 105 -28.44 -15.71 5.48
CA GLY A 105 -29.77 -16.30 5.54
C GLY A 105 -30.30 -16.80 4.20
N THR A 106 -30.28 -15.96 3.15
CA THR A 106 -30.81 -16.30 1.81
C THR A 106 -29.74 -16.16 0.72
N LEU A 107 -29.97 -16.86 -0.40
CA LEU A 107 -29.13 -16.71 -1.59
C LEU A 107 -29.16 -15.26 -2.13
N ASP A 108 -30.33 -14.60 -2.11
CA ASP A 108 -30.47 -13.24 -2.62
C ASP A 108 -29.60 -12.24 -1.82
N LEU A 109 -29.62 -12.34 -0.48
CA LEU A 109 -28.79 -11.48 0.37
C LEU A 109 -27.30 -11.81 0.21
N ALA A 110 -26.95 -13.09 0.07
CA ALA A 110 -25.57 -13.47 -0.19
C ALA A 110 -25.07 -12.98 -1.57
N THR A 111 -25.94 -13.01 -2.58
CA THR A 111 -25.63 -12.54 -3.94
C THR A 111 -25.35 -11.05 -3.94
N LEU A 112 -26.16 -10.26 -3.21
CA LEU A 112 -25.97 -8.81 -3.10
C LEU A 112 -24.57 -8.46 -2.57
N GLU A 113 -24.13 -9.12 -1.51
CA GLU A 113 -22.81 -8.86 -0.93
C GLU A 113 -21.68 -9.35 -1.85
N ALA A 114 -21.82 -10.54 -2.43
CA ALA A 114 -20.83 -11.07 -3.38
C ALA A 114 -20.65 -10.12 -4.57
N GLU A 115 -21.74 -9.64 -5.17
CA GLU A 115 -21.72 -8.67 -6.28
C GLU A 115 -21.09 -7.34 -5.88
N LYS A 116 -21.47 -6.79 -4.72
CA LYS A 116 -20.93 -5.54 -4.20
C LYS A 116 -19.41 -5.60 -4.08
N TYR A 117 -18.87 -6.57 -3.35
CA TYR A 117 -17.43 -6.62 -3.11
C TYR A 117 -16.64 -7.08 -4.33
N ALA A 118 -17.20 -7.96 -5.18
CA ALA A 118 -16.58 -8.28 -6.47
C ALA A 118 -16.44 -7.05 -7.38
N TYR A 119 -17.44 -6.16 -7.38
CA TYR A 119 -17.39 -4.90 -8.11
C TYR A 119 -16.32 -3.97 -7.55
N LEU A 120 -16.35 -3.70 -6.23
CA LEU A 120 -15.43 -2.77 -5.57
C LEU A 120 -13.97 -3.23 -5.68
N ILE A 121 -13.70 -4.51 -5.41
CA ILE A 121 -12.35 -5.09 -5.59
C ILE A 121 -11.96 -5.02 -7.06
N GLY A 122 -12.90 -5.20 -8.00
CA GLY A 122 -12.66 -5.04 -9.43
C GLY A 122 -12.27 -3.62 -9.87
N GLN A 123 -12.45 -2.58 -9.04
CA GLN A 123 -11.96 -1.24 -9.33
C GLN A 123 -10.47 -1.07 -9.03
N LEU A 124 -9.90 -1.95 -8.19
CA LEU A 124 -8.50 -1.91 -7.80
C LEU A 124 -7.59 -2.25 -8.99
N PRO A 125 -6.35 -1.71 -9.03
CA PRO A 125 -5.31 -2.17 -9.94
C PRO A 125 -5.23 -3.69 -10.05
N THR A 126 -5.00 -4.21 -11.25
CA THR A 126 -4.84 -5.65 -11.50
C THR A 126 -3.79 -6.25 -10.58
N CYS A 127 -2.66 -5.57 -10.37
CA CYS A 127 -1.59 -6.05 -9.49
C CYS A 127 -1.99 -6.17 -8.01
N LEU A 128 -3.08 -5.52 -7.57
CA LEU A 128 -3.63 -5.70 -6.22
C LEU A 128 -4.63 -6.86 -6.13
N ARG A 129 -5.02 -7.45 -7.26
CA ARG A 129 -5.95 -8.58 -7.33
C ARG A 129 -5.25 -9.91 -7.63
N GLU A 130 -3.97 -9.89 -7.96
CA GLU A 130 -3.22 -11.08 -8.42
C GLU A 130 -3.21 -12.21 -7.38
N ASP A 131 -3.12 -11.88 -6.09
CA ASP A 131 -3.14 -12.86 -5.00
C ASP A 131 -4.44 -12.76 -4.15
N VAL A 132 -5.57 -12.39 -4.77
CA VAL A 132 -6.90 -12.38 -4.10
C VAL A 132 -7.70 -13.60 -4.55
N ASP A 133 -7.31 -14.77 -4.05
CA ASP A 133 -7.96 -16.04 -4.34
C ASP A 133 -9.38 -16.11 -3.75
N GLU A 134 -9.60 -15.49 -2.58
CA GLU A 134 -10.86 -15.57 -1.85
C GLU A 134 -11.33 -14.22 -1.27
N ILE A 135 -12.64 -14.03 -1.19
CA ILE A 135 -13.27 -12.86 -0.54
C ILE A 135 -14.15 -13.40 0.58
N TRP A 136 -13.74 -13.23 1.84
CA TRP A 136 -14.47 -13.73 3.01
C TRP A 136 -15.44 -12.65 3.52
N ILE A 137 -16.74 -12.93 3.42
CA ILE A 137 -17.78 -11.95 3.73
C ILE A 137 -18.58 -12.41 4.93
N HIS A 138 -18.46 -11.66 6.02
CA HIS A 138 -19.13 -11.88 7.29
C HIS A 138 -20.05 -10.69 7.62
N GLN A 139 -21.13 -10.91 8.36
CA GLN A 139 -21.82 -9.84 9.07
C GLN A 139 -20.97 -9.35 10.26
N GLY A 140 -21.34 -8.24 10.89
CA GLY A 140 -20.69 -7.73 12.10
C GLY A 140 -19.83 -6.50 11.86
N ASN A 141 -19.22 -5.97 12.92
CA ASN A 141 -18.57 -4.65 12.93
C ASN A 141 -17.09 -4.70 13.29
N GLU A 142 -16.38 -5.67 12.74
CA GLU A 142 -14.93 -5.82 12.91
C GLU A 142 -14.18 -5.21 11.72
N PRO A 143 -12.91 -4.78 11.87
CA PRO A 143 -12.17 -4.22 10.75
C PRO A 143 -11.99 -5.20 9.59
N PHE A 144 -11.66 -4.67 8.41
CA PHE A 144 -11.27 -5.51 7.29
C PHE A 144 -9.86 -6.09 7.53
N GLY A 145 -9.45 -7.05 6.70
CA GLY A 145 -8.10 -7.59 6.76
C GLY A 145 -7.67 -8.18 5.42
N GLY A 146 -6.40 -8.02 5.08
CA GLY A 146 -5.74 -8.72 3.99
C GLY A 146 -4.76 -9.77 4.49
N GLY A 147 -4.71 -10.91 3.80
CA GLY A 147 -3.73 -11.97 4.04
C GLY A 147 -4.26 -13.35 3.66
N ASN A 148 -3.38 -14.36 3.61
CA ASN A 148 -3.76 -15.71 3.19
C ASN A 148 -4.47 -15.72 1.82
N ASN A 149 -3.96 -14.91 0.89
CA ASN A 149 -4.54 -14.69 -0.44
C ASN A 149 -6.04 -14.30 -0.41
N SER A 150 -6.46 -13.60 0.67
CA SER A 150 -7.87 -13.33 0.93
C SER A 150 -8.10 -11.92 1.45
N ILE A 151 -9.26 -11.35 1.12
CA ILE A 151 -9.76 -10.11 1.74
C ILE A 151 -10.91 -10.49 2.68
N LEU A 152 -10.75 -10.16 3.97
CA LEU A 152 -11.72 -10.32 5.03
C LEU A 152 -12.58 -9.07 5.17
N ILE A 153 -13.88 -9.26 5.09
CA ILE A 153 -14.88 -8.19 5.05
C ILE A 153 -15.94 -8.45 6.13
N HIS A 154 -16.20 -7.41 6.93
CA HIS A 154 -17.36 -7.38 7.82
C HIS A 154 -18.34 -6.29 7.38
N THR A 155 -19.54 -6.69 6.99
CA THR A 155 -20.49 -5.79 6.30
C THR A 155 -21.04 -4.68 7.18
N GLY A 156 -21.05 -4.85 8.50
CA GLY A 156 -21.42 -3.80 9.45
C GLY A 156 -20.45 -2.62 9.41
N LEU A 157 -19.14 -2.90 9.38
CA LEU A 157 -18.14 -1.82 9.32
C LEU A 157 -18.04 -1.20 7.92
N SER A 158 -18.43 -1.96 6.89
CA SER A 158 -18.51 -1.44 5.52
C SER A 158 -19.43 -0.22 5.46
N ALA A 159 -20.55 -0.23 6.18
CA ALA A 159 -21.47 0.91 6.22
C ALA A 159 -20.83 2.17 6.86
N GLU A 160 -19.93 2.00 7.83
CA GLU A 160 -19.16 3.12 8.41
C GLU A 160 -18.12 3.66 7.43
N TYR A 161 -17.45 2.78 6.69
CA TYR A 161 -16.48 3.14 5.66
C TYR A 161 -17.13 3.84 4.47
N GLU A 162 -18.30 3.37 4.01
CA GLU A 162 -19.08 4.02 2.95
C GLU A 162 -19.54 5.41 3.37
N ASN A 163 -20.05 5.56 4.60
CA ASN A 163 -20.46 6.87 5.12
C ASN A 163 -19.29 7.86 5.25
N SER A 164 -18.08 7.34 5.42
CA SER A 164 -16.86 8.14 5.51
C SER A 164 -16.18 8.33 4.14
N GLY A 165 -16.65 7.65 3.09
CA GLY A 165 -16.07 7.67 1.75
C GLY A 165 -14.71 6.97 1.65
N ILE A 166 -14.40 6.00 2.52
CA ILE A 166 -13.06 5.37 2.61
C ILE A 166 -13.06 3.87 2.32
N LEU A 167 -14.18 3.32 1.82
CA LEU A 167 -14.31 1.87 1.62
C LEU A 167 -13.31 1.39 0.56
N GLU A 168 -13.21 2.09 -0.55
CA GLU A 168 -12.32 1.78 -1.65
C GLU A 168 -10.84 1.93 -1.25
N GLU A 169 -10.48 2.99 -0.53
CA GLU A 169 -9.14 3.18 0.06
C GLU A 169 -8.78 2.06 1.04
N THR A 170 -9.74 1.60 1.83
CA THR A 170 -9.55 0.45 2.72
C THR A 170 -9.30 -0.81 1.92
N LEU A 171 -10.06 -1.06 0.84
CA LEU A 171 -9.83 -2.21 -0.03
C LEU A 171 -8.46 -2.16 -0.73
N VAL A 172 -7.97 -0.98 -1.15
CA VAL A 172 -6.59 -0.81 -1.65
C VAL A 172 -5.58 -1.25 -0.59
N HIS A 173 -5.77 -0.83 0.66
CA HIS A 173 -4.88 -1.17 1.77
C HIS A 173 -4.87 -2.70 2.00
N GLU A 174 -6.03 -3.33 2.16
CA GLU A 174 -6.10 -4.77 2.42
C GLU A 174 -5.58 -5.61 1.25
N ALA A 175 -5.89 -5.20 0.02
CA ALA A 175 -5.41 -5.88 -1.18
C ALA A 175 -3.88 -5.76 -1.33
N SER A 176 -3.28 -4.66 -0.85
CA SER A 176 -1.82 -4.51 -0.81
C SER A 176 -1.16 -5.56 0.09
N HIS A 177 -1.76 -5.91 1.24
CA HIS A 177 -1.25 -7.00 2.07
C HIS A 177 -1.27 -8.34 1.33
N THR A 178 -2.35 -8.61 0.60
CA THR A 178 -2.48 -9.89 -0.12
C THR A 178 -1.49 -10.02 -1.27
N SER A 179 -1.37 -8.99 -2.12
CA SER A 179 -0.68 -9.10 -3.41
C SER A 179 0.72 -8.49 -3.44
N LEU A 180 1.11 -7.69 -2.44
CA LEU A 180 2.41 -7.01 -2.45
C LEU A 180 3.35 -7.46 -1.33
N ASP A 181 2.85 -7.74 -0.12
CA ASP A 181 3.72 -7.94 1.04
C ASP A 181 4.69 -9.12 0.87
N ALA A 182 4.18 -10.28 0.46
CA ALA A 182 5.00 -11.49 0.31
C ALA A 182 6.15 -11.29 -0.69
N THR A 183 5.88 -10.57 -1.78
CA THR A 183 6.83 -10.33 -2.87
C THR A 183 7.80 -9.18 -2.56
N HIS A 184 7.36 -8.14 -1.84
CA HIS A 184 8.09 -6.88 -1.74
C HIS A 184 8.65 -6.57 -0.34
N ALA A 185 7.96 -6.94 0.75
CA ALA A 185 8.27 -6.44 2.10
C ALA A 185 9.68 -6.81 2.59
N ALA A 186 10.19 -7.95 2.15
CA ALA A 186 11.53 -8.44 2.51
C ALA A 186 12.62 -8.10 1.47
N THR A 187 12.27 -7.46 0.35
CA THR A 187 13.23 -7.20 -0.73
C THR A 187 14.28 -6.17 -0.31
N PRO A 188 15.54 -6.31 -0.76
CA PRO A 188 16.58 -5.32 -0.51
C PRO A 188 16.19 -3.91 -0.99
N GLY A 189 15.52 -3.81 -2.14
CA GLY A 189 15.03 -2.54 -2.67
C GLY A 189 14.04 -1.85 -1.74
N TRP A 190 13.03 -2.55 -1.23
CA TRP A 190 12.03 -1.98 -0.32
C TRP A 190 12.64 -1.57 1.02
N ILE A 191 13.41 -2.47 1.64
CA ILE A 191 14.09 -2.20 2.91
C ILE A 191 15.03 -0.98 2.78
N ASN A 192 15.69 -0.83 1.64
CA ASN A 192 16.54 0.33 1.40
C ASN A 192 15.73 1.61 1.19
N ALA A 193 14.62 1.57 0.44
CA ALA A 193 13.71 2.70 0.29
C ALA A 193 13.20 3.20 1.65
N GLN A 194 12.72 2.29 2.51
CA GLN A 194 12.31 2.58 3.88
C GLN A 194 13.42 3.27 4.69
N LYS A 195 14.66 2.78 4.62
CA LYS A 195 15.82 3.39 5.32
C LYS A 195 16.18 4.78 4.81
N MET A 196 16.05 5.01 3.50
CA MET A 196 16.48 6.25 2.86
C MET A 196 15.50 7.40 3.05
N ASP A 197 14.21 7.12 3.17
CA ASP A 197 13.19 8.11 3.52
C ASP A 197 13.34 8.64 4.95
N LYS A 198 13.91 7.82 5.85
CA LYS A 198 14.13 8.13 7.28
C LYS A 198 12.85 8.45 8.09
N GLN A 199 11.69 8.42 7.44
CA GLN A 199 10.37 8.64 8.00
C GLN A 199 9.36 7.68 7.36
N PHE A 200 8.22 7.52 8.03
CA PHE A 200 7.08 6.74 7.57
C PHE A 200 5.95 7.69 7.20
N ILE A 201 5.10 7.26 6.28
CA ILE A 201 3.97 8.08 5.84
C ILE A 201 2.91 8.25 6.93
N SER A 202 2.72 7.23 7.77
CA SER A 202 1.80 7.26 8.89
C SER A 202 2.41 6.72 10.19
N THR A 203 1.78 7.03 11.33
CA THR A 203 2.16 6.43 12.61
C THR A 203 1.90 4.94 12.64
N TYR A 204 0.84 4.48 11.96
CA TYR A 204 0.52 3.06 11.85
C TYR A 204 1.61 2.28 11.11
N ALA A 205 2.06 2.79 9.95
CA ALA A 205 3.20 2.25 9.21
C ALA A 205 4.50 2.25 10.04
N ARG A 206 4.75 3.33 10.80
CA ARG A 206 5.96 3.43 11.65
C ARG A 206 5.98 2.38 12.75
N ASP A 207 4.84 2.15 13.38
CA ASP A 207 4.73 1.27 14.55
C ASP A 207 4.67 -0.21 14.13
N ASN A 208 4.31 -0.48 12.87
CA ASN A 208 4.23 -1.81 12.26
C ASN A 208 4.99 -1.88 10.91
N PRO A 209 6.30 -1.58 10.85
CA PRO A 209 7.02 -1.29 9.61
C PRO A 209 7.25 -2.49 8.70
N THR A 210 7.03 -3.71 9.20
CA THR A 210 7.18 -4.96 8.44
C THR A 210 5.86 -5.50 7.90
N THR A 211 4.73 -4.94 8.33
CA THR A 211 3.39 -5.40 7.92
C THR A 211 2.59 -4.27 7.27
N GLU A 212 2.70 -3.03 7.74
CA GLU A 212 1.80 -1.93 7.32
C GLU A 212 2.43 -0.93 6.33
N ASP A 213 3.75 -0.89 6.24
CA ASP A 213 4.43 0.18 5.50
C ASP A 213 4.18 0.11 3.98
N ILE A 214 4.02 -1.08 3.41
CA ILE A 214 3.67 -1.24 1.99
C ILE A 214 2.23 -0.77 1.75
N ALA A 215 1.27 -1.32 2.49
CA ALA A 215 -0.15 -1.00 2.32
C ALA A 215 -0.43 0.50 2.49
N GLU A 216 0.15 1.11 3.52
CA GLU A 216 0.03 2.55 3.76
C GLU A 216 0.73 3.39 2.68
N SER A 217 1.93 2.98 2.23
CA SER A 217 2.65 3.73 1.21
C SER A 217 2.03 3.59 -0.18
N TYR A 218 1.51 2.43 -0.54
CA TYR A 218 0.97 2.14 -1.87
C TYR A 218 -0.26 3.00 -2.19
N LEU A 219 -1.19 3.14 -1.23
CA LEU A 219 -2.35 4.02 -1.41
C LEU A 219 -1.92 5.47 -1.71
N THR A 220 -0.94 5.99 -0.98
CA THR A 220 -0.43 7.36 -1.22
C THR A 220 0.36 7.48 -2.53
N TRP A 221 0.96 6.38 -2.99
CA TRP A 221 1.59 6.33 -4.31
C TRP A 221 0.55 6.42 -5.44
N LEU A 222 -0.57 5.68 -5.35
CA LEU A 222 -1.69 5.83 -6.29
C LEU A 222 -2.19 7.28 -6.32
N ALA A 223 -2.37 7.89 -5.14
CA ALA A 223 -2.82 9.27 -5.02
C ALA A 223 -1.86 10.25 -5.72
N VAL A 224 -0.56 10.18 -5.45
CA VAL A 224 0.41 11.14 -6.02
C VAL A 224 0.68 10.89 -7.50
N ARG A 225 0.73 9.64 -7.96
CA ARG A 225 1.13 9.31 -9.34
C ARG A 225 -0.03 9.27 -10.33
N HIS A 226 -1.21 8.87 -9.86
CA HIS A 226 -2.33 8.56 -10.75
C HIS A 226 -3.59 9.37 -10.44
N ARG A 227 -3.70 9.96 -9.24
CA ARG A 227 -4.82 10.83 -8.84
C ARG A 227 -4.37 12.15 -8.18
N PRO A 228 -3.35 12.86 -8.70
CA PRO A 228 -2.82 14.04 -8.00
C PRO A 228 -3.82 15.20 -7.91
N SER A 229 -4.89 15.18 -8.73
CA SER A 229 -5.98 16.16 -8.66
C SER A 229 -7.02 15.85 -7.57
N SER A 230 -7.06 14.61 -7.06
CA SER A 230 -7.98 14.22 -5.97
C SER A 230 -7.49 14.75 -4.64
N ILE A 231 -6.17 14.76 -4.39
CA ILE A 231 -5.60 15.23 -3.13
C ILE A 231 -5.23 16.71 -3.13
N SER A 232 -5.18 17.32 -1.94
CA SER A 232 -4.72 18.69 -1.79
C SER A 232 -3.23 18.86 -2.17
N ALA A 233 -2.84 20.05 -2.66
CA ALA A 233 -1.43 20.37 -2.93
C ALA A 233 -0.54 20.24 -1.68
N SER A 234 -1.12 20.44 -0.49
CA SER A 234 -0.45 20.24 0.79
C SER A 234 -0.14 18.76 1.01
N ASP A 235 -1.11 17.88 0.79
CA ASP A 235 -0.92 16.43 0.98
C ASP A 235 -0.02 15.83 -0.08
N PHE A 236 -0.15 16.26 -1.34
CA PHE A 236 0.81 15.91 -2.39
C PHE A 236 2.25 16.22 -1.95
N THR A 237 2.48 17.44 -1.45
CA THR A 237 3.81 17.88 -0.99
C THR A 237 4.29 17.06 0.20
N LYS A 238 3.43 16.83 1.21
CA LYS A 238 3.78 16.01 2.38
C LYS A 238 4.17 14.60 1.97
N ILE A 239 3.38 13.94 1.13
CA ILE A 239 3.64 12.55 0.71
C ILE A 239 4.97 12.47 -0.05
N VAL A 240 5.15 13.31 -1.07
CA VAL A 240 6.36 13.33 -1.91
C VAL A 240 7.63 13.62 -1.11
N GLN A 241 7.54 14.48 -0.09
CA GLN A 241 8.69 14.79 0.76
C GLN A 241 8.95 13.75 1.85
N THR A 242 7.92 13.04 2.31
CA THR A 242 8.03 12.08 3.42
C THR A 242 8.58 10.74 2.98
N ILE A 243 8.10 10.21 1.84
CA ILE A 243 8.45 8.86 1.37
C ILE A 243 8.95 8.79 -0.09
N PRO A 244 9.80 9.72 -0.57
CA PRO A 244 10.18 9.79 -1.98
C PRO A 244 10.81 8.50 -2.54
N ASN A 245 11.55 7.75 -1.73
CA ASN A 245 12.19 6.50 -2.17
C ASN A 245 11.21 5.34 -2.26
N ARG A 246 10.22 5.24 -1.37
CA ARG A 246 9.15 4.25 -1.51
C ARG A 246 8.27 4.54 -2.71
N LEU A 247 7.96 5.81 -2.99
CA LEU A 247 7.23 6.18 -4.20
C LEU A 247 7.99 5.74 -5.47
N ALA A 248 9.31 5.94 -5.51
CA ALA A 248 10.11 5.50 -6.65
C ALA A 248 10.29 3.99 -6.73
N TYR A 249 10.27 3.28 -5.59
CA TYR A 249 10.24 1.83 -5.57
C TYR A 249 9.00 1.34 -6.33
N PHE A 250 7.81 1.87 -5.99
CA PHE A 250 6.57 1.54 -6.71
C PHE A 250 6.58 2.00 -8.18
N ASP A 251 7.22 3.14 -8.50
CA ASP A 251 7.44 3.56 -9.91
C ASP A 251 8.26 2.53 -10.72
N SER A 252 9.01 1.64 -10.06
CA SER A 252 9.92 0.68 -10.69
C SER A 252 9.42 -0.76 -10.73
N ILE A 253 8.38 -1.11 -9.97
CA ILE A 253 7.82 -2.46 -10.01
C ILE A 253 6.80 -2.58 -11.16
N PRO A 254 6.75 -3.72 -11.86
CA PRO A 254 5.69 -3.96 -12.83
C PRO A 254 4.36 -4.08 -12.09
N CYS A 255 3.47 -3.12 -12.28
CA CYS A 255 2.09 -3.20 -11.81
C CYS A 255 1.15 -2.82 -12.96
N ASN A 256 0.25 -3.75 -13.32
CA ASN A 256 -0.86 -3.43 -14.21
C ASN A 256 -1.94 -2.68 -13.44
N LEU A 257 -2.13 -1.41 -13.78
CA LEU A 257 -3.08 -0.50 -13.11
C LEU A 257 -4.50 -0.55 -13.69
N TYR A 258 -4.79 -1.46 -14.62
CA TYR A 258 -6.16 -1.64 -15.11
C TYR A 258 -7.09 -2.17 -14.00
N PRO A 259 -8.35 -1.71 -13.88
CA PRO A 259 -9.00 -0.65 -14.65
C PRO A 259 -8.80 0.76 -14.07
N PHE A 260 -8.20 0.86 -12.87
CA PHE A 260 -7.98 2.11 -12.13
C PHE A 260 -7.36 3.23 -12.98
N VAL A 261 -6.40 2.87 -13.84
CA VAL A 261 -5.95 3.68 -14.98
C VAL A 261 -6.38 2.97 -16.25
N GLN A 262 -7.13 3.65 -17.12
CA GLN A 262 -7.49 3.09 -18.42
C GLN A 262 -6.21 2.78 -19.21
N SER A 263 -5.98 1.50 -19.49
CA SER A 263 -4.88 1.08 -20.32
C SER A 263 -5.12 1.59 -21.74
N THR A 264 -4.34 2.58 -22.18
CA THR A 264 -4.04 2.65 -23.61
C THR A 264 -3.28 1.36 -23.90
N ARG A 265 -3.91 0.42 -24.62
CA ARG A 265 -3.36 -0.92 -24.89
C ARG A 265 -1.89 -0.81 -25.30
N ILE A 266 -0.99 -1.13 -24.39
CA ILE A 266 0.36 -1.58 -24.73
C ILE A 266 0.49 -2.91 -24.01
N ASN A 267 0.24 -3.98 -24.78
CA ASN A 267 0.73 -5.31 -24.46
C ASN A 267 2.24 -5.18 -24.28
N ASN A 268 2.71 -5.02 -23.05
CA ASN A 268 4.14 -5.07 -22.80
C ASN A 268 4.46 -6.51 -22.39
N PRO A 269 5.25 -7.26 -23.19
CA PRO A 269 5.68 -8.60 -22.81
C PRO A 269 6.38 -8.52 -21.45
N GLN A 270 6.19 -9.57 -20.64
CA GLN A 270 6.76 -9.77 -19.30
C GLN A 270 8.14 -9.08 -19.18
N MET A 271 8.13 -7.89 -18.59
CA MET A 271 9.32 -7.07 -18.43
C MET A 271 10.23 -7.79 -17.43
N PRO A 272 11.53 -7.95 -17.69
CA PRO A 272 12.45 -8.40 -16.65
C PRO A 272 12.36 -7.42 -15.47
N THR A 273 12.11 -7.95 -14.28
CA THR A 273 11.96 -7.17 -13.04
C THR A 273 13.30 -6.50 -12.72
N LEU A 274 13.43 -5.25 -13.13
CA LEU A 274 14.61 -4.41 -12.95
C LEU A 274 14.27 -3.32 -11.93
N ILE A 275 14.78 -3.46 -10.72
CA ILE A 275 14.52 -2.52 -9.62
C ILE A 275 15.77 -1.66 -9.41
N ILE A 276 15.60 -0.33 -9.46
CA ILE A 276 16.71 0.63 -9.33
C ILE A 276 16.51 1.48 -8.09
N TYR A 277 17.45 1.38 -7.15
CA TYR A 277 17.31 2.02 -5.84
C TYR A 277 18.68 2.41 -5.23
N PRO A 278 18.72 3.33 -4.26
CA PRO A 278 17.65 4.26 -3.93
C PRO A 278 17.43 5.24 -5.07
N ASN A 279 16.20 5.67 -5.26
CA ASN A 279 15.86 6.74 -6.17
C ASN A 279 14.80 7.57 -5.43
N PRO A 280 15.03 8.83 -5.03
CA PRO A 280 16.18 9.66 -5.34
C PRO A 280 17.52 9.15 -4.78
N VAL A 281 18.61 9.38 -5.50
CA VAL A 281 19.94 8.85 -5.18
C VAL A 281 20.91 9.94 -4.73
N LEU A 282 21.72 9.64 -3.71
CA LEU A 282 22.83 10.51 -3.29
C LEU A 282 24.14 10.18 -4.00
N LYS A 283 24.58 8.92 -3.98
CA LYS A 283 25.91 8.51 -4.45
C LYS A 283 25.94 7.21 -5.23
N HIS A 284 25.14 6.22 -4.83
CA HIS A 284 25.19 4.89 -5.43
C HIS A 284 23.78 4.43 -5.71
N LEU A 285 23.53 4.03 -6.96
CA LEU A 285 22.38 3.22 -7.34
C LEU A 285 22.76 1.75 -7.25
N ILE A 286 21.79 0.92 -6.94
CA ILE A 286 21.81 -0.54 -7.05
C ILE A 286 20.78 -0.88 -8.12
N ILE A 287 21.19 -1.76 -9.02
CA ILE A 287 20.37 -2.30 -10.09
C ILE A 287 20.15 -3.78 -9.76
N GLU A 288 18.97 -4.10 -9.26
CA GLU A 288 18.54 -5.47 -8.96
C GLU A 288 17.78 -6.03 -10.17
N THR A 289 18.09 -7.27 -10.54
CA THR A 289 17.51 -7.95 -11.70
C THR A 289 17.29 -9.41 -11.37
N GLU A 290 16.17 -10.00 -11.82
CA GLU A 290 15.81 -11.40 -11.55
C GLU A 290 16.79 -12.43 -12.15
N GLN A 291 17.65 -12.02 -13.09
CA GLN A 291 18.58 -12.91 -13.75
C GLN A 291 20.03 -12.49 -13.48
N SER A 292 20.93 -13.47 -13.37
CA SER A 292 22.39 -13.21 -13.35
C SER A 292 22.94 -12.84 -14.74
N GLU A 293 22.07 -12.38 -15.64
CA GLU A 293 22.41 -12.07 -17.03
C GLU A 293 23.13 -10.70 -17.11
N PRO A 294 24.20 -10.60 -17.92
CA PRO A 294 24.91 -9.35 -18.10
C PRO A 294 24.00 -8.34 -18.82
N TYR A 295 23.78 -7.17 -18.19
CA TYR A 295 23.08 -6.05 -18.79
C TYR A 295 24.03 -4.92 -19.20
N THR A 296 23.64 -4.19 -20.26
CA THR A 296 24.30 -2.94 -20.65
C THR A 296 23.51 -1.76 -20.10
N PHE A 297 24.19 -0.65 -19.81
CA PHE A 297 23.51 0.57 -19.37
C PHE A 297 24.09 1.81 -20.04
N ARG A 298 23.26 2.84 -20.18
CA ARG A 298 23.64 4.21 -20.55
C ARG A 298 22.88 5.21 -19.69
N LEU A 299 23.50 6.33 -19.37
CA LEU A 299 22.87 7.39 -18.60
C LEU A 299 22.79 8.66 -19.45
N TYR A 300 21.60 9.24 -19.53
CA TYR A 300 21.34 10.48 -20.24
C TYR A 300 20.87 11.57 -19.30
N ASP A 301 21.25 12.81 -19.56
CA ASP A 301 20.67 13.98 -18.87
C ASP A 301 19.28 14.33 -19.43
N MET A 302 18.66 15.40 -18.91
CA MET A 302 17.35 15.89 -19.36
C MET A 302 17.33 16.40 -20.81
N LEU A 303 18.48 16.68 -21.41
CA LEU A 303 18.63 17.10 -22.79
C LEU A 303 18.93 15.93 -23.74
N GLY A 304 19.05 14.71 -23.20
CA GLY A 304 19.39 13.50 -23.96
C GLY A 304 20.88 13.35 -24.22
N GLN A 305 21.75 14.12 -23.56
CA GLN A 305 23.20 13.98 -23.69
C GLN A 305 23.69 12.74 -22.92
N ASP A 306 24.53 11.91 -23.56
CA ASP A 306 25.14 10.75 -22.91
C ASP A 306 26.20 11.20 -21.88
N VAL A 307 25.89 10.94 -20.61
CA VAL A 307 26.73 11.27 -19.46
C VAL A 307 27.27 10.01 -18.76
N THR A 308 27.26 8.86 -19.45
CA THR A 308 27.70 7.57 -18.90
C THR A 308 29.16 7.60 -18.41
N HIS A 309 30.00 8.47 -18.99
CA HIS A 309 31.39 8.66 -18.59
C HIS A 309 31.56 9.27 -17.18
N LEU A 310 30.51 9.88 -16.61
CA LEU A 310 30.53 10.47 -15.27
C LEU A 310 30.22 9.45 -14.16
N VAL A 311 29.90 8.21 -14.52
CA VAL A 311 29.49 7.16 -13.59
C VAL A 311 30.38 5.93 -13.71
N SER A 312 30.46 5.13 -12.65
CA SER A 312 31.25 3.88 -12.65
C SER A 312 30.46 2.74 -12.03
N LYS A 313 30.53 1.55 -12.65
CA LYS A 313 29.81 0.35 -12.21
C LYS A 313 30.76 -0.61 -11.51
N ASN A 314 30.33 -1.16 -10.37
CA ASN A 314 30.98 -2.26 -9.67
C ASN A 314 29.92 -3.29 -9.26
N GLY A 315 29.90 -4.45 -9.94
CA GLY A 315 28.82 -5.43 -9.80
C GLY A 315 27.47 -4.80 -10.15
N ASN A 316 26.50 -4.87 -9.23
CA ASN A 316 25.17 -4.28 -9.39
C ASN A 316 25.08 -2.82 -8.95
N MET A 317 26.19 -2.24 -8.47
CA MET A 317 26.22 -0.87 -7.96
C MET A 317 26.76 0.10 -9.01
N LEU A 318 26.05 1.21 -9.23
CA LEU A 318 26.43 2.31 -10.10
C LEU A 318 26.72 3.57 -9.26
N ASN A 319 27.97 4.01 -9.23
CA ASN A 319 28.38 5.26 -8.58
C ASN A 319 28.01 6.46 -9.45
N VAL A 320 27.13 7.30 -8.91
CA VAL A 320 26.56 8.51 -9.51
C VAL A 320 26.95 9.79 -8.74
N ALA A 321 27.96 9.72 -7.87
CA ALA A 321 28.33 10.83 -6.98
C ALA A 321 28.83 12.09 -7.72
N LEU A 322 29.33 11.94 -8.94
CA LEU A 322 29.83 13.06 -9.77
C LEU A 322 28.72 13.78 -10.55
N LEU A 323 27.50 13.22 -10.57
CA LEU A 323 26.37 13.87 -11.23
C LEU A 323 25.92 15.11 -10.44
N SER A 324 25.55 16.14 -11.17
CA SER A 324 24.87 17.31 -10.58
C SER A 324 23.45 16.92 -10.16
N SER A 325 22.88 17.62 -9.17
CA SER A 325 21.48 17.42 -8.75
C SER A 325 20.52 17.63 -9.92
N GLY A 326 19.53 16.75 -10.07
CA GLY A 326 18.61 16.78 -11.20
C GLY A 326 18.13 15.39 -11.65
N TYR A 327 17.28 15.39 -12.67
CA TYR A 327 16.75 14.17 -13.28
C TYR A 327 17.66 13.66 -14.40
N TYR A 328 17.74 12.34 -14.52
CA TYR A 328 18.49 11.60 -15.52
C TYR A 328 17.65 10.43 -16.02
N PHE A 329 17.97 9.93 -17.21
CA PHE A 329 17.37 8.72 -17.79
C PHE A 329 18.42 7.62 -17.85
N LEU A 330 18.30 6.64 -16.97
CA LEU A 330 19.13 5.44 -16.96
C LEU A 330 18.48 4.41 -17.89
N ARG A 331 19.10 4.18 -19.04
CA ARG A 331 18.71 3.11 -19.95
C ARG A 331 19.44 1.83 -19.56
N ILE A 332 18.73 0.75 -19.32
CA ILE A 332 19.27 -0.60 -19.09
C ILE A 332 18.68 -1.53 -20.13
N ASN A 333 19.52 -2.10 -21.00
CA ASN A 333 19.08 -2.79 -22.22
C ASN A 333 18.10 -1.91 -23.01
N ASP A 334 16.84 -2.33 -23.15
CA ASP A 334 15.78 -1.60 -23.86
C ASP A 334 14.80 -0.86 -22.95
N HIS A 335 15.07 -0.84 -21.65
CA HIS A 335 14.23 -0.18 -20.65
C HIS A 335 14.83 1.15 -20.20
N ILE A 336 13.99 2.16 -19.96
CA ILE A 336 14.41 3.49 -19.51
C ILE A 336 13.82 3.74 -18.14
N PHE A 337 14.67 4.14 -17.20
CA PHE A 337 14.31 4.45 -15.83
C PHE A 337 14.67 5.90 -15.52
N LYS A 338 13.74 6.61 -14.87
CA LYS A 338 13.97 7.99 -14.44
C LYS A 338 14.70 7.97 -13.10
N VAL A 339 15.89 8.54 -13.04
CA VAL A 339 16.70 8.66 -11.82
C VAL A 339 16.72 10.11 -11.38
N TYR A 340 16.43 10.38 -10.11
CA TYR A 340 16.60 11.71 -9.52
C TYR A 340 17.84 11.73 -8.63
N LYS A 341 18.86 12.49 -9.03
CA LYS A 341 20.05 12.75 -8.21
C LYS A 341 19.76 13.89 -7.25
N LEU A 342 19.88 13.64 -5.95
CA LEU A 342 19.78 14.66 -4.90
C LEU A 342 20.98 15.61 -4.91
#